data_AF-A0A3D4PBC6-F1
#
_entry.id   AF-A0A3D4PBC6-F1
#
_cell.length_a   1.000
_cell.length_b   1.000
_cell.length_c   1.000
_cell.angle_alpha   90.00
_cell.angle_beta   90.00
_cell.angle_gamma   90.00
#
_symmetry.space_group_name_H-M   'P 1'
#
loop_
_entity.id
_entity.type
_entity.pdbx_description
1 polymer ?
#
loop_
_entity_poly.entity_id
_entity_poly.type
_entity_poly.pdbx_seq_one_letter_code
_entity_poly.pdbx_strand_id
1 'polypeptide(L)'
;HARQTLSELPEKAVVYGVSSSWSHAKKLPQPMEPKVVHLLRRGDIDKPIREVSPGTISAISGLPGRFELSNSNQESLRRAALADWLVHRENPLTWRSIVNRVWQYHFRHGICDTPNDFGRMGGEPTHPELLDWLAIWFRDQGQGSLKELHRLILTSDTWKQASILESVSDRCLEVDRDNRLLWRMNRFRLDADSFRDSTLRISGRLDLTVGGEGIEQFVKTAGPQATPVLDYTQFDWNSKTAHRRSIYRVVWRGIPDPFMEALDFPDLALLTPKRNFSVSALQSLTLYNNNFVLHASGWIADRVKSEVPAEQQVERAVQLCWQREPTRTELKSFEAYSTTHGLRALCRVLLNSNEYLFID
;
A
#
# COMPACT_ATOMS: atom_id res chain seq x y z
N HIS A 1 13.97 43.87 6.09
CA HIS A 1 13.95 42.67 6.95
C HIS A 1 13.00 41.59 6.42
N ALA A 2 11.68 41.65 6.63
CA ALA A 2 10.76 40.56 6.23
C ALA A 2 10.82 40.16 4.73
N ARG A 3 10.96 41.13 3.82
CA ARG A 3 11.14 40.84 2.38
C ARG A 3 12.47 40.16 2.04
N GLN A 4 13.49 40.39 2.84
CA GLN A 4 14.84 39.84 2.69
C GLN A 4 14.88 38.40 3.22
N THR A 5 14.20 38.13 4.33
CA THR A 5 13.96 36.78 4.85
C THR A 5 13.12 35.92 3.89
N LEU A 6 12.17 36.53 3.18
CA LEU A 6 11.36 35.84 2.18
C LEU A 6 12.15 35.47 0.91
N SER A 7 13.19 36.23 0.54
CA SER A 7 14.04 35.93 -0.62
C SER A 7 15.08 34.84 -0.37
N GLU A 8 15.31 34.47 0.90
CA GLU A 8 16.21 33.38 1.29
C GLU A 8 15.49 32.01 1.32
N LEU A 9 14.16 32.00 1.21
CA LEU A 9 13.38 30.76 1.18
C LEU A 9 13.52 30.06 -0.17
N PRO A 10 13.58 28.71 -0.19
CA PRO A 10 13.59 27.95 -1.43
C PRO A 10 12.33 28.19 -2.26
N GLU A 11 12.40 27.85 -3.55
CA GLU A 11 11.28 27.96 -4.48
C GLU A 11 10.03 27.28 -3.90
N LYS A 12 8.85 27.91 -4.06
CA LYS A 12 7.60 27.41 -3.46
C LYS A 12 7.28 26.01 -3.98
N ALA A 13 7.49 25.00 -3.16
CA ALA A 13 7.04 23.65 -3.43
C ALA A 13 5.55 23.51 -3.09
N VAL A 14 4.78 22.89 -3.97
CA VAL A 14 3.41 22.47 -3.65
C VAL A 14 3.51 21.29 -2.71
N VAL A 15 3.13 21.51 -1.45
CA VAL A 15 3.02 20.45 -0.44
C VAL A 15 1.55 20.19 -0.14
N TYR A 16 1.15 18.92 -0.18
CA TYR A 16 -0.17 18.51 0.28
C TYR A 16 -0.13 18.43 1.81
N GLY A 17 -0.71 19.44 2.46
CA GLY A 17 -0.81 19.51 3.92
C GLY A 17 -2.26 19.34 4.39
N VAL A 18 -2.46 18.70 5.53
CA VAL A 18 -3.74 18.72 6.23
C VAL A 18 -3.77 19.99 7.07
N SER A 19 -4.53 21.01 6.64
CA SER A 19 -4.70 22.26 7.39
C SER A 19 -5.94 22.18 8.29
N SER A 20 -5.93 22.94 9.39
CA SER A 20 -7.15 23.24 10.18
C SER A 20 -8.04 24.28 9.48
N SER A 21 -7.54 24.94 8.43
CA SER A 21 -8.26 25.92 7.62
C SER A 21 -8.18 25.57 6.13
N TRP A 22 -9.33 25.42 5.49
CA TRP A 22 -9.44 25.10 4.06
C TRP A 22 -10.28 26.15 3.36
N SER A 23 -9.78 26.70 2.25
CA SER A 23 -10.46 27.76 1.49
C SER A 23 -11.61 27.26 0.60
N HIS A 24 -11.76 25.94 0.41
CA HIS A 24 -12.72 25.37 -0.55
C HIS A 24 -13.94 24.68 0.11
N ALA A 25 -13.95 24.54 1.44
CA ALA A 25 -15.07 23.96 2.18
C ALA A 25 -16.11 25.05 2.51
N LYS A 26 -17.27 25.03 1.86
CA LYS A 26 -18.29 26.09 1.91
C LYS A 26 -18.90 26.40 3.29
N LYS A 27 -18.60 25.62 4.34
CA LYS A 27 -18.99 25.89 5.74
C LYS A 27 -18.03 25.16 6.69
N LEU A 28 -17.17 25.88 7.41
CA LEU A 28 -16.45 25.32 8.56
C LEU A 28 -16.37 26.30 9.74
N PRO A 29 -16.44 25.78 10.99
CA PRO A 29 -16.25 26.54 12.23
C PRO A 29 -14.83 27.12 12.35
N GLN A 30 -14.65 28.09 13.25
CA GLN A 30 -13.35 28.72 13.56
C GLN A 30 -12.25 27.69 13.89
N PRO A 31 -10.96 28.04 13.76
CA PRO A 31 -9.85 27.17 14.15
C PRO A 31 -10.12 26.57 15.52
N MET A 32 -10.05 25.24 15.62
CA MET A 32 -10.30 24.58 16.89
C MET A 32 -9.16 24.91 17.85
N GLU A 33 -9.47 25.66 18.90
CA GLU A 33 -8.61 25.75 20.09
C GLU A 33 -8.32 24.33 20.60
N PRO A 34 -7.10 24.05 21.10
CA PRO A 34 -6.78 22.72 21.63
C PRO A 34 -7.77 22.32 22.72
N LYS A 35 -8.33 21.11 22.61
CA LYS A 35 -9.18 20.59 23.66
C LYS A 35 -8.38 20.45 24.96
N VAL A 36 -8.98 20.87 26.07
CA VAL A 36 -8.44 20.64 27.40
C VAL A 36 -8.53 19.14 27.69
N VAL A 37 -7.38 18.53 27.98
CA VAL A 37 -7.29 17.10 28.32
C VAL A 37 -7.05 16.97 29.81
N HIS A 38 -7.76 16.05 30.46
CA HIS A 38 -7.62 15.79 31.89
C HIS A 38 -7.05 14.39 32.13
N LEU A 39 -6.26 14.24 33.19
CA LEU A 39 -6.00 12.95 33.80
C LEU A 39 -7.30 12.44 34.42
N LEU A 40 -7.71 11.23 34.05
CA LEU A 40 -8.97 10.64 34.50
C LEU A 40 -8.74 9.64 35.64
N ARG A 41 -9.66 9.58 36.60
CA ARG A 41 -9.63 8.56 37.66
C ARG A 41 -9.98 7.19 37.06
N ARG A 42 -9.00 6.30 36.94
CA ARG A 42 -9.16 4.96 36.33
C ARG A 42 -9.71 5.01 34.89
N GLY A 43 -9.45 6.09 34.16
CA GLY A 43 -9.92 6.25 32.77
C GLY A 43 -11.39 6.63 32.62
N ASP A 44 -12.11 6.90 33.71
CA ASP A 44 -13.51 7.32 33.69
C ASP A 44 -13.63 8.78 33.20
N ILE A 45 -14.32 8.99 32.07
CA ILE A 45 -14.45 10.28 31.38
C ILE A 45 -15.21 11.32 32.23
N ASP A 46 -16.08 10.86 33.13
CA ASP A 46 -16.88 11.73 33.99
C ASP A 46 -16.13 12.11 35.29
N LYS A 47 -14.92 11.60 35.50
CA LYS A 47 -14.10 11.85 36.69
C LYS A 47 -12.73 12.47 36.35
N PRO A 48 -12.71 13.70 35.81
CA PRO A 48 -11.46 14.44 35.61
C PRO A 48 -10.79 14.76 36.94
N ILE A 49 -9.47 14.61 37.01
CA ILE A 49 -8.65 14.89 38.19
C ILE A 49 -7.91 16.23 38.04
N ARG A 50 -7.10 16.35 36.99
CA ARG A 50 -6.32 17.56 36.72
C ARG A 50 -6.08 17.69 35.22
N GLU A 51 -5.95 18.91 34.75
CA GLU A 51 -5.52 19.19 33.38
C GLU A 51 -4.10 18.62 33.14
N VAL A 52 -3.87 18.10 31.94
CA VAL A 52 -2.56 17.63 31.50
C VAL A 52 -2.05 18.48 30.34
N SER A 53 -0.84 19.00 30.51
CA SER A 53 -0.14 19.75 29.47
C SER A 53 0.29 18.85 28.31
N PRO A 54 0.57 19.43 27.13
CA PRO A 54 1.07 18.68 25.97
C PRO A 54 2.32 17.86 26.29
N GLY A 55 2.37 16.64 25.77
CA GLY A 55 3.48 15.73 25.99
C GLY A 55 3.25 14.38 25.34
N THR A 56 4.05 13.42 25.77
CA THR A 56 4.13 12.07 25.20
C THR A 56 4.45 11.06 26.29
N ILE A 57 4.69 9.80 25.91
CA ILE A 57 5.10 8.74 26.82
C ILE A 57 6.48 9.05 27.43
N SER A 58 6.59 8.96 28.73
CA SER A 58 7.86 9.13 29.47
C SER A 58 8.68 7.84 29.55
N ALA A 59 8.27 6.79 28.82
CA ALA A 59 8.87 5.46 28.88
C ALA A 59 10.12 5.29 27.99
N ILE A 60 10.35 6.23 27.06
CA ILE A 60 11.53 6.19 26.18
C ILE A 60 12.63 7.01 26.83
N SER A 61 13.70 6.33 27.22
CA SER A 61 14.89 6.97 27.80
C SER A 61 15.52 7.94 26.80
N GLY A 62 15.94 9.12 27.26
CA GLY A 62 16.58 10.13 26.42
C GLY A 62 15.62 11.08 25.67
N LEU A 63 14.30 10.91 25.82
CA LEU A 63 13.32 11.82 25.23
C LEU A 63 12.47 12.51 26.31
N PRO A 64 12.10 13.79 26.12
CA PRO A 64 11.23 14.49 27.05
C PRO A 64 9.81 13.93 27.01
N GLY A 65 9.22 13.64 28.17
CA GLY A 65 7.82 13.20 28.28
C GLY A 65 6.81 14.35 28.24
N ARG A 66 7.27 15.60 28.31
CA ARG A 66 6.45 16.81 28.27
C ARG A 66 7.08 17.82 27.32
N PHE A 67 6.24 18.60 26.64
CA PHE A 67 6.71 19.61 25.70
C PHE A 67 6.71 20.98 26.36
N GLU A 68 7.86 21.64 26.34
CA GLU A 68 7.99 23.04 26.74
C GLU A 68 7.70 23.93 25.53
N LEU A 69 6.48 24.44 25.45
CA LEU A 69 6.01 25.25 24.33
C LEU A 69 5.93 26.72 24.74
N SER A 70 6.34 27.62 23.84
CA SER A 70 6.21 29.07 24.04
C SER A 70 4.75 29.52 24.20
N ASN A 71 3.82 28.84 23.50
CA ASN A 71 2.39 29.00 23.70
C ASN A 71 1.69 27.64 23.64
N SER A 72 1.33 27.11 24.81
CA SER A 72 0.62 25.83 24.91
C SER A 72 -0.78 25.88 24.31
N ASN A 73 -1.41 27.03 24.13
CA ASN A 73 -2.76 27.12 23.55
C ASN A 73 -2.73 27.08 22.01
N GLN A 74 -1.54 27.08 21.40
CA GLN A 74 -1.42 27.00 19.96
C GLN A 74 -1.29 25.55 19.49
N GLU A 75 -2.34 25.01 18.86
CA GLU A 75 -2.40 23.62 18.36
C GLU A 75 -1.24 23.28 17.41
N SER A 76 -0.82 24.22 16.55
CA SER A 76 0.28 23.99 15.61
C SER A 76 1.60 23.72 16.32
N LEU A 77 1.88 24.40 17.45
CA LEU A 77 3.10 24.15 18.23
C LEU A 77 3.07 22.79 18.92
N ARG A 78 1.90 22.36 19.41
CA ARG A 78 1.72 21.02 19.99
C ARG A 78 2.03 19.92 18.97
N ARG A 79 1.52 20.07 17.74
CA ARG A 79 1.75 19.11 16.64
C ARG A 79 3.20 19.10 16.17
N ALA A 80 3.83 20.27 16.06
CA ALA A 80 5.24 20.39 15.70
C ALA A 80 6.13 19.67 16.74
N ALA A 81 5.93 19.94 18.03
CA ALA A 81 6.71 19.27 19.09
C ALA A 81 6.51 17.75 19.11
N LEU A 82 5.30 17.26 18.84
CA LEU A 82 5.06 15.82 18.69
C LEU A 82 5.80 15.26 17.46
N ALA A 83 5.80 15.96 16.33
CA ALA A 83 6.53 15.54 15.14
C ALA A 83 8.04 15.47 15.40
N ASP A 84 8.62 16.50 16.03
CA ASP A 84 10.03 16.54 16.41
C ASP A 84 10.40 15.40 17.38
N TRP A 85 9.51 15.09 18.33
CA TRP A 85 9.69 13.96 19.25
C TRP A 85 9.63 12.60 18.54
N LEU A 86 8.72 12.43 17.58
CA LEU A 86 8.58 11.18 16.82
C LEU A 86 9.84 10.91 16.01
N VAL A 87 10.37 11.91 15.31
CA VAL A 87 11.58 11.76 14.48
C VAL A 87 12.87 12.07 15.23
N HIS A 88 12.82 12.16 16.57
CA HIS A 88 14.01 12.48 17.34
C HIS A 88 15.09 11.40 17.16
N ARG A 89 16.36 11.83 17.09
CA ARG A 89 17.49 10.93 16.84
C ARG A 89 17.59 9.77 17.84
N GLU A 90 17.28 10.08 19.10
CA GLU A 90 17.28 9.15 20.23
C GLU A 90 15.97 8.36 20.38
N ASN A 91 15.03 8.45 19.44
CA ASN A 91 13.81 7.64 19.44
C ASN A 91 14.03 6.32 18.67
N PRO A 92 14.28 5.17 19.35
CA PRO A 92 14.58 3.93 18.64
C PRO A 92 13.35 3.33 17.94
N LEU A 93 12.14 3.61 18.42
CA LEU A 93 10.92 2.95 17.95
C LEU A 93 10.54 3.42 16.56
N THR A 94 10.63 4.73 16.29
CA THR A 94 10.26 5.28 14.99
C THR A 94 11.12 4.68 13.88
N TRP A 95 12.44 4.67 14.07
CA TRP A 95 13.40 4.18 13.06
C TRP A 95 13.28 2.67 12.83
N ARG A 96 13.18 1.88 13.90
CA ARG A 96 12.95 0.42 13.77
C ARG A 96 11.61 0.10 13.14
N SER A 97 10.54 0.79 13.53
CA SER A 97 9.19 0.54 13.02
C SER A 97 9.08 0.82 11.52
N ILE A 98 9.57 1.96 11.05
CA ILE A 98 9.48 2.31 9.62
C ILE A 98 10.35 1.41 8.75
N VAL A 99 11.57 1.09 9.18
CA VAL A 99 12.45 0.17 8.47
C VAL A 99 11.82 -1.22 8.37
N ASN A 100 11.31 -1.75 9.48
CA ASN A 100 10.62 -3.04 9.49
C ASN A 100 9.39 -3.04 8.59
N ARG A 101 8.64 -1.93 8.54
CA ARG A 101 7.49 -1.76 7.65
C ARG A 101 7.91 -1.82 6.18
N VAL A 102 8.94 -1.08 5.80
CA VAL A 102 9.46 -1.07 4.41
C VAL A 102 9.99 -2.45 4.04
N TRP A 103 10.74 -3.09 4.94
CA TRP A 103 11.20 -4.47 4.77
C TRP A 103 10.03 -5.44 4.55
N GLN A 104 9.01 -5.37 5.40
CA GLN A 104 7.80 -6.18 5.29
C GLN A 104 7.07 -5.95 3.97
N TYR A 105 7.02 -4.73 3.42
CA TYR A 105 6.36 -4.51 2.13
C TYR A 105 7.07 -5.25 0.98
N HIS A 106 8.40 -5.34 1.05
CA HIS A 106 9.23 -6.04 0.06
C HIS A 106 9.18 -7.55 0.27
N PHE A 107 9.48 -8.03 1.48
CA PHE A 107 9.64 -9.45 1.78
C PHE A 107 8.34 -10.13 2.29
N ARG A 108 7.25 -9.38 2.43
CA ARG A 108 5.93 -9.77 3.02
C ARG A 108 5.93 -10.13 4.49
N HIS A 109 7.10 -10.46 5.01
CA HIS A 109 7.37 -10.64 6.42
C HIS A 109 8.32 -9.55 6.91
N GLY A 110 7.99 -8.91 8.03
CA GLY A 110 8.93 -8.02 8.69
C GLY A 110 10.06 -8.83 9.32
N ILE A 111 11.18 -8.17 9.60
CA ILE A 111 12.23 -8.74 10.47
C ILE A 111 11.62 -9.04 11.84
N CYS A 112 10.82 -8.10 12.36
CA CYS A 112 9.85 -8.31 13.42
C CYS A 112 8.47 -8.54 12.78
N ASP A 113 7.81 -9.65 13.12
CA ASP A 113 6.55 -10.08 12.50
C ASP A 113 5.32 -9.32 13.01
N THR A 114 5.46 -8.54 14.09
CA THR A 114 4.45 -7.63 14.66
C THR A 114 4.74 -6.16 14.30
N PRO A 115 4.18 -5.61 13.19
CA PRO A 115 4.63 -4.34 12.63
C PRO A 115 4.28 -3.10 13.48
N ASN A 116 3.34 -3.27 14.40
CA ASN A 116 2.84 -2.23 15.31
C ASN A 116 3.26 -2.46 16.77
N ASP A 117 3.91 -3.58 17.10
CA ASP A 117 4.30 -3.90 18.47
C ASP A 117 5.77 -4.34 18.50
N PHE A 118 6.62 -3.46 19.00
CA PHE A 118 8.05 -3.71 19.26
C PHE A 118 8.32 -3.85 20.76
N GLY A 119 7.26 -3.94 21.57
CA GLY A 119 7.35 -4.13 23.01
C GLY A 119 7.47 -5.61 23.38
N ARG A 120 7.32 -5.91 24.67
CA ARG A 120 7.40 -7.29 25.19
C ARG A 120 6.29 -8.22 24.68
N MET A 121 5.21 -7.66 24.14
CA MET A 121 4.11 -8.43 23.55
C MET A 121 4.25 -8.59 22.04
N GLY A 122 5.24 -7.92 21.44
CA GLY A 122 5.62 -8.10 20.05
C GLY A 122 6.45 -9.37 19.83
N GLY A 123 6.58 -9.76 18.56
CA GLY A 123 7.44 -10.85 18.15
C GLY A 123 8.92 -10.47 18.18
N GLU A 124 9.76 -11.45 18.46
CA GLU A 124 11.21 -11.27 18.45
C GLU A 124 11.71 -11.09 17.00
N PRO A 125 12.54 -10.06 16.72
CA PRO A 125 13.12 -9.89 15.41
C PRO A 125 13.98 -11.10 15.00
N THR A 126 13.82 -11.60 13.79
CA THR A 126 14.63 -12.73 13.28
C THR A 126 16.10 -12.36 13.11
N HIS A 127 16.37 -11.08 12.78
CA HIS A 127 17.71 -10.53 12.60
C HIS A 127 17.81 -9.19 13.35
N PRO A 128 17.97 -9.21 14.69
CA PRO A 128 17.93 -8.00 15.50
C PRO A 128 19.05 -7.02 15.14
N GLU A 129 20.26 -7.52 14.87
CA GLU A 129 21.40 -6.70 14.46
C GLU A 129 21.18 -6.02 13.11
N LEU A 130 20.54 -6.71 12.16
CA LEU A 130 20.19 -6.15 10.85
C LEU A 130 19.13 -5.05 10.99
N LEU A 131 18.10 -5.28 11.81
CA LEU A 131 17.06 -4.28 12.08
C LEU A 131 17.68 -3.01 12.70
N ASP A 132 18.58 -3.18 13.66
CA ASP A 132 19.28 -2.07 14.31
C ASP A 132 20.20 -1.33 13.35
N TRP A 133 20.96 -2.07 12.54
CA TRP A 133 21.82 -1.49 11.52
C TRP A 133 21.02 -0.70 10.49
N LEU A 134 19.93 -1.26 9.96
CA LEU A 134 19.07 -0.56 9.00
C LEU A 134 18.39 0.67 9.62
N ALA A 135 17.97 0.60 10.88
CA ALA A 135 17.37 1.74 11.59
C ALA A 135 18.36 2.88 11.77
N ILE A 136 19.60 2.57 12.19
CA ILE A 136 20.69 3.55 12.30
C ILE A 136 21.04 4.09 10.92
N TRP A 137 21.16 3.20 9.92
CA TRP A 137 21.49 3.58 8.55
C TRP A 137 20.46 4.55 7.97
N PHE A 138 19.18 4.23 8.14
CA PHE A 138 18.08 5.04 7.63
C PHE A 138 18.03 6.41 8.29
N ARG A 139 18.30 6.48 9.59
CA ARG A 139 18.37 7.73 10.36
C ARG A 139 19.56 8.60 9.97
N ASP A 140 20.76 8.04 9.97
CA ASP A 140 22.01 8.82 9.90
C ASP A 140 22.48 9.01 8.44
N GLN A 141 22.73 7.93 7.70
CA GLN A 141 23.21 8.00 6.31
C GLN A 141 22.07 8.28 5.32
N GLY A 142 20.94 7.60 5.48
CA GLY A 142 19.76 7.71 4.63
C GLY A 142 18.95 8.99 4.87
N GLN A 143 19.19 9.70 5.99
CA GLN A 143 18.50 10.95 6.37
C GLN A 143 16.97 10.86 6.28
N GLY A 144 16.40 9.70 6.65
CA GLY A 144 14.96 9.45 6.57
C GLY A 144 14.40 9.29 5.14
N SER A 145 15.26 9.20 4.12
CA SER A 145 14.82 9.04 2.72
C SER A 145 14.33 7.62 2.45
N LEU A 146 13.01 7.45 2.35
CA LEU A 146 12.42 6.17 1.97
C LEU A 146 13.00 5.65 0.65
N LYS A 147 13.26 6.55 -0.32
CA LYS A 147 13.82 6.17 -1.63
C LYS A 147 15.20 5.52 -1.49
N GLU A 148 16.06 6.05 -0.64
CA GLU A 148 17.39 5.46 -0.40
C GLU A 148 17.27 4.12 0.33
N LEU A 149 16.35 3.99 1.30
CA LEU A 149 16.08 2.72 1.97
C LEU A 149 15.55 1.65 0.99
N HIS A 150 14.60 2.02 0.12
CA HIS A 150 14.14 1.15 -0.96
C HIS A 150 15.31 0.71 -1.83
N ARG A 151 16.17 1.64 -2.28
CA ARG A 151 17.33 1.29 -3.11
C ARG A 151 18.28 0.33 -2.41
N LEU A 152 18.61 0.59 -1.15
CA LEU A 152 19.50 -0.27 -0.36
C LEU A 152 18.95 -1.71 -0.30
N ILE A 153 17.68 -1.87 0.02
CA ILE A 153 17.04 -3.20 0.10
C ILE A 153 17.00 -3.86 -1.28
N LEU A 154 16.49 -3.16 -2.30
CA LEU A 154 16.26 -3.72 -3.64
C LEU A 154 17.57 -4.02 -4.40
N THR A 155 18.71 -3.50 -3.95
CA THR A 155 20.02 -3.78 -4.53
C THR A 155 20.83 -4.82 -3.76
N SER A 156 20.33 -5.29 -2.61
CA SER A 156 20.95 -6.35 -1.80
C SER A 156 20.90 -7.71 -2.51
N ASP A 157 21.84 -8.58 -2.16
CA ASP A 157 21.86 -9.96 -2.64
C ASP A 157 20.63 -10.73 -2.13
N THR A 158 20.17 -10.44 -0.91
CA THR A 158 18.95 -11.03 -0.33
C THR A 158 17.71 -10.77 -1.18
N TRP A 159 17.54 -9.53 -1.70
CA TRP A 159 16.41 -9.21 -2.57
C TRP A 159 16.50 -9.88 -3.95
N LYS A 160 17.71 -10.07 -4.46
CA LYS A 160 17.96 -10.64 -5.80
C LYS A 160 17.94 -12.17 -5.83
N GLN A 161 17.68 -12.84 -4.71
CA GLN A 161 17.54 -14.29 -4.68
C GLN A 161 16.35 -14.73 -5.56
N ALA A 162 16.44 -15.94 -6.12
CA ALA A 162 15.31 -16.57 -6.81
C ALA A 162 14.33 -17.18 -5.79
N SER A 163 13.03 -17.23 -6.10
CA SER A 163 12.07 -17.96 -5.26
C SER A 163 11.97 -19.46 -5.59
N ILE A 164 12.28 -19.81 -6.84
CA ILE A 164 12.37 -21.17 -7.35
C ILE A 164 13.85 -21.57 -7.39
N LEU A 165 14.21 -22.57 -6.60
CA LEU A 165 15.54 -23.16 -6.61
C LEU A 165 15.47 -24.53 -7.28
N GLU A 166 16.43 -24.82 -8.17
CA GLU A 166 16.52 -26.13 -8.84
C GLU A 166 16.77 -27.28 -7.86
N SER A 167 17.45 -27.00 -6.75
CA SER A 167 17.59 -27.91 -5.62
C SER A 167 17.44 -27.14 -4.30
N VAL A 168 16.39 -27.47 -3.56
CA VAL A 168 16.24 -27.05 -2.16
C VAL A 168 16.85 -28.15 -1.31
N SER A 169 17.85 -27.83 -0.50
CA SER A 169 18.38 -28.77 0.49
C SER A 169 17.29 -29.08 1.53
N ASP A 170 17.00 -30.36 1.78
CA ASP A 170 16.05 -30.80 2.82
C ASP A 170 16.34 -30.14 4.17
N ARG A 171 17.63 -29.93 4.48
CA ARG A 171 18.09 -29.18 5.66
C ARG A 171 17.49 -27.78 5.79
N CYS A 172 17.32 -27.02 4.71
CA CYS A 172 16.73 -25.67 4.78
C CYS A 172 15.26 -25.74 5.20
N LEU A 173 14.53 -26.72 4.68
CA LEU A 173 13.13 -26.99 5.05
C LEU A 173 13.01 -27.59 6.47
N GLU A 174 14.03 -28.25 6.99
CA GLU A 174 14.02 -28.72 8.38
C GLU A 174 14.25 -27.56 9.36
N VAL A 175 15.16 -26.64 9.02
CA VAL A 175 15.51 -25.50 9.89
C VAL A 175 14.47 -24.38 9.83
N ASP A 176 13.97 -24.04 8.64
CA ASP A 176 13.12 -22.86 8.43
C ASP A 176 12.16 -23.07 7.25
N ARG A 177 11.03 -23.74 7.52
CA ARG A 177 9.96 -23.98 6.54
C ARG A 177 9.31 -22.69 6.04
N ASP A 178 9.16 -21.72 6.94
CA ASP A 178 8.47 -20.47 6.67
C ASP A 178 9.35 -19.46 5.93
N ASN A 179 10.62 -19.81 5.68
CA ASN A 179 11.62 -18.97 5.03
C ASN A 179 11.77 -17.59 5.71
N ARG A 180 11.70 -17.58 7.05
CA ARG A 180 11.94 -16.41 7.91
C ARG A 180 13.39 -15.91 7.85
N LEU A 181 14.32 -16.82 7.55
CA LEU A 181 15.76 -16.56 7.41
C LEU A 181 16.16 -16.17 5.98
N LEU A 182 15.20 -16.10 5.05
CA LEU A 182 15.39 -15.63 3.67
C LEU A 182 16.52 -16.37 2.94
N TRP A 183 16.44 -17.71 2.96
CA TRP A 183 17.33 -18.59 2.20
C TRP A 183 16.88 -18.75 0.72
N ARG A 184 15.72 -18.18 0.37
CA ARG A 184 15.24 -17.93 -0.99
C ARG A 184 14.31 -16.71 -1.01
N MET A 185 13.92 -16.23 -2.17
CA MET A 185 12.88 -15.19 -2.26
C MET A 185 11.50 -15.76 -1.96
N ASN A 186 10.67 -15.00 -1.24
CA ASN A 186 9.30 -15.40 -0.94
C ASN A 186 8.39 -15.12 -2.13
N ARG A 187 7.70 -16.15 -2.60
CA ARG A 187 6.60 -15.98 -3.56
C ARG A 187 5.44 -15.27 -2.86
N PHE A 188 4.87 -14.26 -3.49
CA PHE A 188 3.74 -13.55 -2.91
C PHE A 188 2.68 -13.17 -3.93
N ARG A 189 1.44 -13.06 -3.47
CA ARG A 189 0.30 -12.67 -4.28
C ARG A 189 0.22 -11.16 -4.42
N LEU A 190 -0.20 -10.68 -5.59
CA LEU A 190 -0.61 -9.29 -5.81
C LEU A 190 -1.83 -8.97 -4.91
N ASP A 191 -1.75 -7.85 -4.19
CA ASP A 191 -2.91 -7.28 -3.51
C ASP A 191 -3.89 -6.64 -4.51
N ALA A 192 -5.11 -6.34 -4.07
CA ALA A 192 -6.18 -5.83 -4.91
C ALA A 192 -5.78 -4.60 -5.76
N ASP A 193 -5.11 -3.63 -5.13
CA ASP A 193 -4.64 -2.41 -5.80
C ASP A 193 -3.56 -2.71 -6.83
N SER A 194 -2.58 -3.56 -6.48
CA SER A 194 -1.49 -3.93 -7.38
C SER A 194 -1.98 -4.77 -8.54
N PHE A 195 -2.93 -5.68 -8.32
CA PHE A 195 -3.59 -6.44 -9.40
C PHE A 195 -4.25 -5.48 -10.39
N ARG A 196 -5.04 -4.52 -9.88
CA ARG A 196 -5.76 -3.57 -10.71
C ARG A 196 -4.80 -2.66 -11.49
N ASP A 197 -3.80 -2.08 -10.83
CA ASP A 197 -2.84 -1.19 -11.47
C ASP A 197 -1.93 -1.94 -12.47
N SER A 198 -1.55 -3.19 -12.17
CA SER A 198 -0.78 -4.03 -13.10
C SER A 198 -1.61 -4.37 -14.34
N THR A 199 -2.89 -4.70 -14.17
CA THR A 199 -3.81 -4.99 -15.27
C THR A 199 -4.01 -3.77 -16.18
N LEU A 200 -4.14 -2.58 -15.60
CA LEU A 200 -4.17 -1.32 -16.35
C LEU A 200 -2.84 -1.02 -17.06
N ARG A 201 -1.70 -1.35 -16.43
CA ARG A 201 -0.37 -1.17 -17.02
C ARG A 201 -0.18 -2.06 -18.24
N ILE A 202 -0.47 -3.36 -18.14
CA ILE A 202 -0.26 -4.31 -19.24
C ILE A 202 -1.25 -4.12 -20.38
N SER A 203 -2.45 -3.61 -20.09
CA SER A 203 -3.41 -3.19 -21.14
C SER A 203 -3.02 -1.88 -21.83
N GLY A 204 -1.99 -1.17 -21.35
CA GLY A 204 -1.56 0.12 -21.91
C GLY A 204 -2.50 1.29 -21.57
N ARG A 205 -3.39 1.11 -20.60
CA ARG A 205 -4.40 2.11 -20.24
C ARG A 205 -4.02 2.97 -19.04
N LEU A 206 -3.15 2.48 -18.14
CA LEU A 206 -2.82 3.13 -16.87
C LEU A 206 -2.48 4.62 -17.01
N ASP A 207 -3.28 5.47 -16.38
CA ASP A 207 -3.01 6.91 -16.26
C ASP A 207 -2.12 7.20 -15.04
N LEU A 208 -0.93 7.73 -15.30
CA LEU A 208 0.08 8.10 -14.30
C LEU A 208 -0.02 9.56 -13.82
N THR A 209 -1.02 10.31 -14.26
CA THR A 209 -1.18 11.72 -13.87
C THR A 209 -1.26 11.86 -12.35
N VAL A 210 -0.41 12.71 -11.78
CA VAL A 210 -0.29 12.89 -10.33
C VAL A 210 -1.27 13.97 -9.85
N GLY A 211 -1.98 13.69 -8.75
CA GLY A 211 -2.96 14.60 -8.16
C GLY A 211 -4.31 14.56 -8.89
N GLY A 212 -5.16 15.56 -8.64
CA GLY A 212 -6.52 15.64 -9.19
C GLY A 212 -7.59 15.03 -8.28
N GLU A 213 -8.84 15.12 -8.74
CA GLU A 213 -10.00 14.60 -8.01
C GLU A 213 -10.00 13.07 -7.95
N GLY A 214 -10.57 12.53 -6.87
CA GLY A 214 -10.80 11.10 -6.74
C GLY A 214 -11.88 10.63 -7.72
N ILE A 215 -11.74 9.41 -8.22
CA ILE A 215 -12.75 8.81 -9.12
C ILE A 215 -13.70 7.93 -8.31
N GLU A 216 -14.98 8.30 -8.29
CA GLU A 216 -16.06 7.42 -7.84
C GLU A 216 -16.34 6.38 -8.92
N GLN A 217 -15.92 5.13 -8.67
CA GLN A 217 -16.15 4.01 -9.58
C GLN A 217 -17.46 3.26 -9.27
N PHE A 218 -18.48 4.03 -8.90
CA PHE A 218 -19.80 3.57 -8.51
C PHE A 218 -20.81 4.66 -8.77
N VAL A 219 -22.07 4.28 -8.94
CA VAL A 219 -23.20 5.22 -8.89
C VAL A 219 -23.71 5.27 -7.45
N LYS A 220 -23.82 6.49 -6.93
CA LYS A 220 -24.27 6.74 -5.56
C LYS A 220 -25.76 7.11 -5.55
N THR A 221 -26.55 6.42 -4.73
CA THR A 221 -27.95 6.77 -4.48
C THR A 221 -28.22 6.96 -2.98
N ALA A 222 -29.34 7.59 -2.66
CA ALA A 222 -29.73 7.83 -1.28
C ALA A 222 -30.08 6.50 -0.59
N GLY A 223 -29.39 6.21 0.52
CA GLY A 223 -29.71 5.07 1.37
C GLY A 223 -30.20 5.51 2.75
N PRO A 224 -30.53 4.54 3.63
CA PRO A 224 -31.04 4.81 4.96
C PRO A 224 -30.00 5.51 5.85
N GLN A 225 -30.47 6.38 6.75
CA GLN A 225 -29.64 7.01 7.80
C GLN A 225 -28.36 7.69 7.27
N ALA A 226 -28.44 8.35 6.11
CA ALA A 226 -27.32 9.02 5.42
C ALA A 226 -26.17 8.09 4.97
N THR A 227 -26.32 6.77 5.10
CA THR A 227 -25.42 5.79 4.48
C THR A 227 -25.85 5.61 3.03
N PRO A 228 -25.01 5.91 2.03
CA PRO A 228 -25.40 5.78 0.63
C PRO A 228 -25.49 4.32 0.20
N VAL A 229 -26.24 4.06 -0.87
CA VAL A 229 -26.12 2.79 -1.61
C VAL A 229 -25.16 3.03 -2.77
N LEU A 230 -24.16 2.16 -2.92
CA LEU A 230 -23.12 2.25 -3.94
C LEU A 230 -23.30 1.11 -4.94
N ASP A 231 -23.60 1.43 -6.20
CA ASP A 231 -23.71 0.45 -7.27
C ASP A 231 -22.43 0.49 -8.14
N TYR A 232 -21.57 -0.49 -7.93
CA TYR A 232 -20.32 -0.67 -8.69
C TYR A 232 -20.53 -1.27 -10.09
N THR A 233 -21.72 -1.79 -10.39
CA THR A 233 -22.00 -2.46 -11.69
C THR A 233 -22.27 -1.47 -12.82
N GLN A 234 -22.71 -0.26 -12.48
CA GLN A 234 -23.07 0.79 -13.43
C GLN A 234 -21.91 1.70 -13.85
N PHE A 235 -20.70 1.48 -13.34
CA PHE A 235 -19.55 2.29 -13.73
C PHE A 235 -19.16 2.05 -15.19
N ASP A 236 -18.99 3.13 -15.97
CA ASP A 236 -18.53 3.06 -17.35
C ASP A 236 -17.01 2.84 -17.43
N TRP A 237 -16.61 1.60 -17.68
CA TRP A 237 -15.21 1.22 -17.84
C TRP A 237 -14.56 1.77 -19.13
N ASN A 238 -15.32 2.26 -20.11
CA ASN A 238 -14.74 2.89 -21.30
C ASN A 238 -14.42 4.39 -21.11
N SER A 239 -14.82 4.97 -19.97
CA SER A 239 -14.51 6.35 -19.63
C SER A 239 -13.01 6.57 -19.43
N LYS A 240 -12.53 7.80 -19.71
CA LYS A 240 -11.10 8.14 -19.50
C LYS A 240 -10.68 8.03 -18.03
N THR A 241 -11.61 8.18 -17.10
CA THR A 241 -11.37 8.13 -15.65
C THR A 241 -11.23 6.69 -15.13
N ALA A 242 -11.67 5.68 -15.89
CA ALA A 242 -11.54 4.27 -15.53
C ALA A 242 -10.08 3.82 -15.35
N HIS A 243 -9.14 4.50 -16.02
CA HIS A 243 -7.74 4.09 -16.08
C HIS A 243 -6.84 4.70 -15.01
N ARG A 244 -7.41 5.48 -14.09
CA ARG A 244 -6.68 6.10 -12.99
C ARG A 244 -6.08 5.04 -12.06
N ARG A 245 -4.86 5.29 -11.57
CA ARG A 245 -4.21 4.48 -10.51
C ARG A 245 -5.14 4.28 -9.32
N SER A 246 -5.04 3.13 -8.68
CA SER A 246 -5.93 2.73 -7.59
C SER A 246 -5.88 3.69 -6.39
N ILE A 247 -4.74 4.38 -6.19
CA ILE A 247 -4.58 5.41 -5.15
C ILE A 247 -5.51 6.63 -5.32
N TYR A 248 -6.05 6.86 -6.52
CA TYR A 248 -6.95 7.98 -6.82
C TYR A 248 -8.42 7.56 -6.84
N ARG A 249 -8.75 6.34 -6.40
CA ARG A 249 -10.13 5.89 -6.29
C ARG A 249 -10.75 6.44 -5.02
N VAL A 250 -12.02 6.83 -5.10
CA VAL A 250 -12.81 7.11 -3.90
C VAL A 250 -13.20 5.78 -3.27
N VAL A 251 -12.98 5.67 -1.97
CA VAL A 251 -13.32 4.51 -1.16
C VAL A 251 -14.18 4.96 0.02
N TRP A 252 -15.27 4.24 0.29
CA TRP A 252 -16.17 4.55 1.41
C TRP A 252 -15.76 3.73 2.65
N ARG A 253 -15.54 4.39 3.80
CA ARG A 253 -15.00 3.77 5.03
C ARG A 253 -15.98 2.85 5.80
N GLY A 254 -16.86 2.16 5.09
CA GLY A 254 -17.84 1.24 5.69
C GLY A 254 -18.72 0.53 4.67
N ILE A 255 -18.48 0.75 3.36
CA ILE A 255 -19.13 0.02 2.28
C ILE A 255 -17.99 -0.48 1.39
N PRO A 256 -17.64 -1.77 1.47
CA PRO A 256 -16.54 -2.30 0.69
C PRO A 256 -16.86 -2.26 -0.80
N ASP A 257 -15.82 -2.16 -1.62
CA ASP A 257 -15.90 -2.50 -3.04
C ASP A 257 -15.86 -4.02 -3.18
N PRO A 258 -16.89 -4.67 -3.75
CA PRO A 258 -16.96 -6.14 -3.82
C PRO A 258 -15.77 -6.79 -4.54
N PHE A 259 -15.21 -6.12 -5.55
CA PHE A 259 -14.05 -6.63 -6.28
C PHE A 259 -12.78 -6.55 -5.43
N MET A 260 -12.59 -5.42 -4.74
CA MET A 260 -11.41 -5.21 -3.91
C MET A 260 -11.44 -6.09 -2.66
N GLU A 261 -12.60 -6.18 -2.01
CA GLU A 261 -12.83 -7.04 -0.85
C GLU A 261 -12.57 -8.51 -1.19
N ALA A 262 -13.06 -8.98 -2.35
CA ALA A 262 -12.76 -10.32 -2.80
C ALA A 262 -11.25 -10.57 -2.87
N LEU A 263 -10.44 -9.58 -3.24
CA LEU A 263 -8.97 -9.63 -3.29
C LEU A 263 -8.28 -9.19 -1.99
N ASP A 264 -8.96 -9.38 -0.85
CA ASP A 264 -8.44 -9.12 0.50
C ASP A 264 -8.02 -7.65 0.74
N PHE A 265 -8.69 -6.70 0.08
CA PHE A 265 -8.47 -5.28 0.34
C PHE A 265 -8.79 -4.94 1.80
N PRO A 266 -7.93 -4.15 2.49
CA PRO A 266 -8.12 -3.83 3.90
C PRO A 266 -9.47 -3.17 4.21
N ASP A 267 -10.08 -3.57 5.32
CA ASP A 267 -11.21 -2.83 5.89
C ASP A 267 -10.71 -1.46 6.38
N LEU A 268 -11.22 -0.40 5.76
CA LEU A 268 -10.83 0.98 6.05
C LEU A 268 -11.42 1.54 7.35
N ALA A 269 -12.31 0.79 8.00
CA ALA A 269 -12.75 1.08 9.37
C ALA A 269 -11.77 0.55 10.43
N LEU A 270 -10.86 -0.34 10.05
CA LEU A 270 -9.93 -1.03 10.95
C LEU A 270 -8.46 -0.68 10.65
N LEU A 271 -7.61 -0.88 11.66
CA LEU A 271 -6.16 -0.80 11.48
C LEU A 271 -5.65 -2.08 10.83
N THR A 272 -4.95 -1.95 9.69
CA THR A 272 -4.37 -3.09 8.97
C THR A 272 -2.85 -2.94 8.88
N PRO A 273 -2.09 -3.35 9.91
CA PRO A 273 -0.62 -3.25 9.91
C PRO A 273 0.07 -4.18 8.91
N LYS A 274 -0.57 -5.30 8.59
CA LYS A 274 -0.12 -6.28 7.61
C LYS A 274 -1.30 -6.63 6.72
N ARG A 275 -1.10 -6.56 5.40
CA ARG A 275 -2.07 -7.04 4.42
C ARG A 275 -2.04 -8.56 4.44
N ASN A 276 -3.21 -9.16 4.61
CA ASN A 276 -3.39 -10.60 4.46
C ASN A 276 -3.76 -10.90 3.00
N PHE A 277 -3.58 -12.16 2.61
CA PHE A 277 -4.12 -12.67 1.36
C PHE A 277 -4.73 -14.03 1.62
N SER A 278 -5.73 -14.36 0.82
CA SER A 278 -6.35 -15.67 0.76
C SER A 278 -6.21 -16.26 -0.65
N VAL A 279 -6.48 -17.56 -0.77
CA VAL A 279 -6.60 -18.25 -2.04
C VAL A 279 -7.90 -19.04 -1.98
N SER A 280 -8.94 -18.53 -2.64
CA SER A 280 -10.26 -19.15 -2.64
C SER A 280 -10.82 -19.28 -4.05
N ALA A 281 -11.70 -20.27 -4.25
CA ALA A 281 -12.43 -20.42 -5.51
C ALA A 281 -13.31 -19.19 -5.82
N LEU A 282 -13.84 -18.52 -4.79
CA LEU A 282 -14.61 -17.29 -4.94
C LEU A 282 -13.77 -16.17 -5.55
N GLN A 283 -12.52 -16.03 -5.14
CA GLN A 283 -11.60 -15.07 -5.75
C GLN A 283 -11.38 -15.34 -7.24
N SER A 284 -11.11 -16.60 -7.60
CA SER A 284 -10.96 -16.98 -9.00
C SER A 284 -12.24 -16.68 -9.79
N LEU A 285 -13.42 -16.98 -9.23
CA LEU A 285 -14.69 -16.68 -9.89
C LEU A 285 -14.96 -15.18 -10.03
N THR A 286 -14.61 -14.38 -9.03
CA THR A 286 -14.73 -12.91 -9.06
C THR A 286 -13.79 -12.33 -10.11
N LEU A 287 -12.51 -12.71 -10.10
CA LEU A 287 -11.55 -12.31 -11.13
C LEU A 287 -12.03 -12.69 -12.52
N TYR A 288 -12.63 -13.87 -12.67
CA TYR A 288 -13.12 -14.30 -13.97
C TYR A 288 -14.29 -13.43 -14.41
N ASN A 289 -15.28 -13.14 -13.57
CA ASN A 289 -16.55 -12.54 -13.99
C ASN A 289 -16.69 -11.03 -13.76
N ASN A 290 -15.74 -10.38 -13.08
CA ASN A 290 -15.84 -8.96 -12.80
C ASN A 290 -15.78 -8.10 -14.09
N ASN A 291 -16.63 -7.07 -14.16
CA ASN A 291 -16.69 -6.15 -15.31
C ASN A 291 -15.33 -5.53 -15.64
N PHE A 292 -14.56 -5.07 -14.64
CA PHE A 292 -13.22 -4.55 -14.87
C PHE A 292 -12.32 -5.54 -15.60
N VAL A 293 -12.30 -6.81 -15.17
CA VAL A 293 -11.45 -7.84 -15.76
C VAL A 293 -11.92 -8.20 -17.17
N LEU A 294 -13.24 -8.24 -17.40
CA LEU A 294 -13.82 -8.46 -18.73
C LEU A 294 -13.44 -7.35 -19.72
N HIS A 295 -13.47 -6.09 -19.28
CA HIS A 295 -13.03 -4.94 -20.09
C HIS A 295 -11.51 -4.96 -20.31
N ALA A 296 -10.73 -5.19 -19.25
CA ALA A 296 -9.28 -5.31 -19.33
C ALA A 296 -8.80 -6.39 -20.29
N SER A 297 -9.46 -7.55 -20.27
CA SER A 297 -9.19 -8.64 -21.22
C SER A 297 -9.41 -8.21 -22.67
N GLY A 298 -10.39 -7.34 -22.92
CA GLY A 298 -10.61 -6.72 -24.23
C GLY A 298 -9.49 -5.75 -24.59
N TRP A 299 -9.13 -4.84 -23.67
CA TRP A 299 -8.06 -3.87 -23.89
C TRP A 299 -6.70 -4.52 -24.19
N ILE A 300 -6.36 -5.60 -23.49
CA ILE A 300 -5.14 -6.37 -23.74
C ILE A 300 -5.21 -7.01 -25.13
N ALA A 301 -6.33 -7.64 -25.49
CA ALA A 301 -6.49 -8.26 -26.81
C ALA A 301 -6.38 -7.23 -27.95
N ASP A 302 -6.97 -6.05 -27.79
CA ASP A 302 -6.89 -4.97 -28.77
C ASP A 302 -5.46 -4.44 -28.91
N ARG A 303 -4.76 -4.27 -27.78
CA ARG A 303 -3.35 -3.88 -27.77
C ARG A 303 -2.48 -4.91 -28.50
N VAL A 304 -2.64 -6.19 -28.18
CA VAL A 304 -1.88 -7.29 -28.82
C VAL A 304 -2.11 -7.30 -30.33
N LYS A 305 -3.36 -7.17 -30.79
CA LYS A 305 -3.69 -7.09 -32.21
C LYS A 305 -3.05 -5.89 -32.92
N SER A 306 -2.85 -4.77 -32.21
CA SER A 306 -2.19 -3.59 -32.75
C SER A 306 -0.66 -3.70 -32.77
N GLU A 307 -0.08 -4.49 -31.87
CA GLU A 307 1.38 -4.62 -31.73
C GLU A 307 1.97 -5.70 -32.65
N VAL A 308 1.25 -6.81 -32.89
CA VAL A 308 1.80 -7.97 -33.62
C VAL A 308 0.79 -8.62 -34.60
N PRO A 309 1.29 -9.26 -35.68
CA PRO A 309 0.48 -10.09 -36.58
C PRO A 309 -0.21 -11.26 -35.88
N ALA A 310 -1.27 -11.80 -36.50
CA ALA A 310 -2.15 -12.82 -35.92
C ALA A 310 -1.41 -14.03 -35.35
N GLU A 311 -0.36 -14.48 -36.03
CA GLU A 311 0.45 -15.65 -35.70
C GLU A 311 1.23 -15.48 -34.38
N GLN A 312 1.51 -14.24 -33.97
CA GLN A 312 2.29 -13.92 -32.77
C GLN A 312 1.43 -13.44 -31.60
N GLN A 313 0.10 -13.32 -31.78
CA GLN A 313 -0.78 -12.70 -30.78
C GLN A 313 -0.86 -13.52 -29.48
N VAL A 314 -0.88 -14.84 -29.58
CA VAL A 314 -0.97 -15.72 -28.40
C VAL A 314 0.30 -15.60 -27.56
N GLU A 315 1.47 -15.72 -28.20
CA GLU A 315 2.78 -15.56 -27.57
C GLU A 315 2.89 -14.18 -26.93
N ARG A 316 2.51 -13.11 -27.66
CA ARG A 316 2.55 -11.74 -27.13
C ARG A 316 1.63 -11.53 -25.93
N ALA A 317 0.43 -12.12 -25.95
CA ALA A 317 -0.50 -12.04 -24.81
C ALA A 317 0.08 -12.72 -23.56
N VAL A 318 0.74 -13.88 -23.73
CA VAL A 318 1.42 -14.58 -22.63
C VAL A 318 2.58 -13.75 -22.10
N GLN A 319 3.45 -13.22 -22.98
CA GLN A 319 4.57 -12.36 -22.57
C GLN A 319 4.10 -11.12 -21.79
N LEU A 320 3.01 -10.49 -22.23
CA LEU A 320 2.46 -9.31 -21.55
C LEU A 320 1.90 -9.62 -20.16
N CYS A 321 1.20 -10.74 -20.00
CA CYS A 321 0.59 -11.12 -18.73
C CYS A 321 1.60 -11.77 -17.79
N TRP A 322 2.36 -12.76 -18.26
CA TRP A 322 3.19 -13.63 -17.42
C TRP A 322 4.67 -13.25 -17.42
N GLN A 323 5.09 -12.28 -18.24
CA GLN A 323 6.48 -11.80 -18.32
C GLN A 323 7.52 -12.90 -18.61
N ARG A 324 7.09 -13.98 -19.27
CA ARG A 324 7.92 -15.08 -19.76
C ARG A 324 7.39 -15.61 -21.07
N GLU A 325 8.21 -16.41 -21.74
CA GLU A 325 7.77 -17.14 -22.93
C GLU A 325 6.84 -18.31 -22.57
N PRO A 326 5.82 -18.59 -23.41
CA PRO A 326 5.05 -19.83 -23.29
C PRO A 326 5.92 -21.02 -23.67
N THR A 327 5.75 -22.13 -22.95
CA THR A 327 6.29 -23.42 -23.38
C THR A 327 5.59 -23.89 -24.66
N ARG A 328 6.20 -24.83 -25.39
CA ARG A 328 5.62 -25.39 -26.64
C ARG A 328 4.23 -26.02 -26.42
N THR A 329 3.98 -26.58 -25.24
CA THR A 329 2.70 -27.19 -24.89
C THR A 329 1.64 -26.14 -24.54
N GLU A 330 2.04 -25.11 -23.79
CA GLU A 330 1.17 -23.96 -23.47
C GLU A 330 0.76 -23.23 -24.75
N LEU A 331 1.72 -22.90 -25.63
CA LEU A 331 1.47 -22.17 -26.87
C LEU A 331 0.42 -22.88 -27.74
N LYS A 332 0.61 -24.18 -28.00
CA LYS A 332 -0.36 -24.98 -28.77
C LYS A 332 -1.74 -25.00 -28.14
N SER A 333 -1.81 -25.10 -26.81
CA SER A 333 -3.09 -25.15 -26.09
C SER A 333 -3.81 -23.80 -26.13
N PHE A 334 -3.06 -22.71 -26.00
CA PHE A 334 -3.60 -21.34 -26.05
C PHE A 334 -3.97 -20.91 -27.47
N GLU A 335 -3.23 -21.36 -28.49
CA GLU A 335 -3.62 -21.18 -29.89
C GLU A 335 -4.96 -21.87 -30.17
N ALA A 336 -5.09 -23.15 -29.82
CA ALA A 336 -6.35 -23.88 -29.97
C ALA A 336 -7.50 -23.18 -29.25
N TYR A 337 -7.29 -22.77 -27.99
CA TYR A 337 -8.30 -22.05 -27.21
C TYR A 337 -8.67 -20.69 -27.83
N SER A 338 -7.68 -19.91 -28.27
CA SER A 338 -7.87 -18.60 -28.90
C SER A 338 -8.60 -18.71 -30.24
N THR A 339 -8.36 -19.77 -31.03
CA THR A 339 -9.11 -20.02 -32.26
C THR A 339 -10.58 -20.30 -31.98
N THR A 340 -10.90 -21.04 -30.91
CA THR A 340 -12.30 -21.38 -30.57
C THR A 340 -13.04 -20.24 -29.87
N HIS A 341 -12.39 -19.52 -28.96
CA HIS A 341 -13.05 -18.55 -28.07
C HIS A 341 -12.60 -17.09 -28.25
N GLY A 342 -11.57 -16.87 -29.07
CA GLY A 342 -11.00 -15.55 -29.33
C GLY A 342 -9.93 -15.12 -28.32
N LEU A 343 -9.08 -14.19 -28.77
CA LEU A 343 -7.97 -13.65 -27.97
C LEU A 343 -8.43 -12.97 -26.65
N ARG A 344 -9.61 -12.35 -26.65
CA ARG A 344 -10.18 -11.74 -25.43
C ARG A 344 -10.45 -12.77 -24.35
N ALA A 345 -10.97 -13.95 -24.73
CA ALA A 345 -11.19 -15.03 -23.79
C ALA A 345 -9.86 -15.58 -23.27
N LEU A 346 -8.84 -15.70 -24.12
CA LEU A 346 -7.51 -16.10 -23.69
C LEU A 346 -6.93 -15.12 -22.67
N CYS A 347 -6.99 -13.81 -22.93
CA CYS A 347 -6.51 -12.78 -21.98
C CYS A 347 -7.19 -12.89 -20.62
N ARG A 348 -8.49 -13.21 -20.59
CA ARG A 348 -9.25 -13.44 -19.36
C ARG A 348 -8.72 -14.64 -18.56
N VAL A 349 -8.37 -15.74 -19.24
CA VAL A 349 -7.75 -16.92 -18.61
C VAL A 349 -6.37 -16.57 -18.06
N LEU A 350 -5.54 -15.85 -18.84
CA LEU A 350 -4.21 -15.44 -18.41
C LEU A 350 -4.26 -14.57 -17.15
N LEU A 351 -5.18 -13.60 -17.07
CA LEU A 351 -5.38 -12.76 -15.88
C LEU A 351 -5.90 -13.53 -14.65
N ASN A 352 -6.52 -14.69 -14.85
CA ASN A 352 -7.05 -15.53 -13.77
C ASN A 352 -6.05 -16.60 -13.27
N SER A 353 -4.86 -16.66 -13.86
CA SER A 353 -3.85 -17.68 -13.56
C SER A 353 -3.01 -17.35 -12.32
N ASN A 354 -2.36 -18.38 -11.76
CA ASN A 354 -1.39 -18.20 -10.69
C ASN A 354 -0.13 -17.50 -11.17
N GLU A 355 0.25 -17.71 -12.43
CA GLU A 355 1.37 -17.06 -13.13
C GLU A 355 1.18 -15.54 -13.23
N TYR A 356 -0.06 -15.06 -13.25
CA TYR A 356 -0.34 -13.62 -13.18
C TYR A 356 -0.49 -13.11 -11.74
N LEU A 357 -1.15 -13.89 -10.88
CA LEU A 357 -1.52 -13.45 -9.53
C LEU A 357 -0.36 -13.46 -8.54
N PHE A 358 0.66 -14.28 -8.76
CA PHE A 358 1.80 -14.41 -7.86
C PHE A 358 3.08 -13.92 -8.53
N ILE A 359 3.90 -13.22 -7.75
CA ILE A 359 5.27 -12.84 -8.10
C ILE A 359 6.21 -13.85 -7.45
N ASP A 360 7.08 -14.42 -8.27
CA ASP A 360 8.12 -15.39 -7.95
C ASP A 360 9.54 -14.87 -8.26
#